data_AF-A0AAW4IFK8-F1
#
_entry.id   AF-A0AAW4IFK8-F1
#
_cell.length_a   1.000
_cell.length_b   1.000
_cell.length_c   1.000
_cell.angle_alpha   90.00
_cell.angle_beta   90.00
_cell.angle_gamma   90.00
#
_symmetry.space_group_name_H-M   'P 1'
#
loop_
_entity.id
_entity.type
_entity.pdbx_description
1 polymer ?
#
loop_
_entity_poly.entity_id
_entity_poly.type
_entity_poly.pdbx_seq_one_letter_code
_entity_poly.pdbx_strand_id
1 'polypeptide(L)' 'MRIEQQLLARITPDDREALVEVAHFLRKAEHVWNRIDGGKQCELNAQHHDDGSLALCLRRAMQAADELIEASEGVGKR' A
#
# COMPACT_ATOMS: atom_id res chain seq x y z
N MET A 1 1.70 -19.55 12.21
CA MET A 1 2.62 -19.08 13.27
C MET A 1 4.11 -19.36 13.03
N ARG A 2 4.63 -20.61 12.95
CA ARG A 2 6.10 -20.84 12.77
C ARG A 2 6.65 -20.35 11.41
N ILE A 3 5.91 -20.59 10.34
CA ILE A 3 6.35 -20.23 8.97
C ILE A 3 6.35 -18.72 8.77
N GLU A 4 5.30 -18.02 9.21
CA GLU A 4 5.21 -16.55 9.09
C GLU A 4 6.36 -15.85 9.83
N GLN A 5 6.70 -16.30 11.04
CA GLN A 5 7.84 -15.75 11.79
C GLN A 5 9.18 -16.03 11.10
N GLN A 6 9.35 -17.21 10.50
CA GLN A 6 10.55 -17.54 9.72
C GLN A 6 10.65 -16.71 8.44
N LEU A 7 9.53 -16.38 7.80
CA LEU A 7 9.50 -15.52 6.63
C LEU A 7 9.78 -14.06 6.99
N LEU A 8 9.20 -13.55 8.07
CA LEU A 8 9.45 -12.19 8.57
C LEU A 8 10.91 -12.02 9.04
N ALA A 9 11.53 -13.07 9.59
CA ALA A 9 12.95 -13.08 9.95
C ALA A 9 13.91 -13.00 8.76
N ARG A 10 13.42 -13.20 7.53
CA ARG A 10 14.20 -13.02 6.31
C ARG A 10 14.15 -11.61 5.76
N ILE A 11 13.29 -10.75 6.30
CA ILE A 11 13.20 -9.33 5.91
C ILE A 11 14.37 -8.59 6.55
N THR A 12 15.31 -8.18 5.71
CA THR A 12 16.49 -7.41 6.11
C THR A 12 16.14 -5.96 6.41
N PRO A 13 17.04 -5.17 7.05
CA PRO A 13 16.84 -3.74 7.18
C PRO A 13 16.62 -3.02 5.84
N ASP A 14 17.36 -3.40 4.80
CA ASP A 14 17.24 -2.82 3.45
C ASP A 14 15.86 -3.13 2.83
N ASP A 15 15.34 -4.35 3.06
CA ASP A 15 13.99 -4.71 2.62
C ASP A 15 12.92 -3.84 3.30
N ARG A 16 13.13 -3.44 4.55
CA ARG A 16 12.20 -2.54 5.26
C ARG A 16 12.26 -1.13 4.70
N GLU A 17 13.44 -0.64 4.40
CA GLU A 17 13.60 0.67 3.75
C GLU A 17 12.88 0.69 2.39
N ALA A 18 13.07 -0.36 1.58
CA ALA A 18 12.36 -0.53 0.32
C ALA A 18 10.83 -0.60 0.51
N LEU A 19 10.34 -1.26 1.57
CA LEU A 19 8.91 -1.30 1.88
C LEU A 19 8.35 0.08 2.25
N VAL A 20 9.10 0.88 3.01
CA VAL A 20 8.74 2.26 3.34
C VAL A 20 8.68 3.12 2.07
N GLU A 21 9.63 2.95 1.15
CA GLU A 21 9.60 3.63 -0.15
C GLU A 21 8.38 3.21 -0.99
N VAL A 22 8.07 1.91 -1.05
CA VAL A 22 6.88 1.40 -1.74
C VAL A 22 5.61 2.02 -1.16
N ALA A 23 5.47 2.06 0.17
CA ALA A 23 4.33 2.71 0.82
C ALA A 23 4.22 4.20 0.45
N HIS A 24 5.34 4.91 0.38
CA HIS A 24 5.38 6.31 -0.05
C HIS A 24 4.94 6.49 -1.51
N PHE A 25 5.40 5.64 -2.42
CA PHE A 25 4.97 5.69 -3.83
C PHE A 25 3.48 5.38 -4.00
N LEU A 26 2.94 4.44 -3.22
CA LEU A 26 1.53 4.11 -3.26
C LEU A 26 0.66 5.29 -2.79
N ARG A 27 1.06 5.99 -1.72
CA ARG A 27 0.37 7.22 -1.26
C ARG A 27 0.41 8.33 -2.32
N LYS A 28 1.53 8.49 -3.02
CA LYS A 28 1.63 9.44 -4.15
C LYS A 28 0.69 9.05 -5.29
N ALA A 29 0.65 7.77 -5.65
CA ALA A 29 -0.23 7.27 -6.70
C ALA A 29 -1.71 7.47 -6.35
N GLU A 30 -2.10 7.22 -5.10
CA GLU A 30 -3.46 7.49 -4.59
C GLU A 30 -3.81 8.98 -4.70
N HIS A 31 -2.91 9.87 -4.26
CA HIS A 31 -3.14 11.30 -4.33
C HIS A 31 -3.31 11.80 -5.78
N VAL A 32 -2.45 11.34 -6.69
CA VAL A 32 -2.55 11.68 -8.12
C VAL A 32 -3.83 11.12 -8.73
N TRP A 33 -4.19 9.88 -8.39
CA TRP A 33 -5.43 9.27 -8.86
C TRP A 33 -6.66 10.05 -8.38
N ASN A 34 -6.74 10.38 -7.09
CA ASN A 34 -7.85 11.17 -6.53
C ASN A 34 -7.96 12.56 -7.18
N ARG A 35 -6.84 13.19 -7.52
CA ARG A 35 -6.83 14.47 -8.26
C ARG A 35 -7.37 14.31 -9.69
N ILE A 36 -6.97 13.25 -10.39
CA ILE A 36 -7.47 12.97 -11.75
C ILE A 36 -8.95 12.62 -11.72
N ASP A 37 -9.37 11.76 -10.80
CA ASP A 37 -10.76 11.35 -10.64
C ASP A 37 -11.67 12.53 -10.28
N GLY A 38 -11.26 13.36 -9.30
CA GLY A 38 -11.98 14.59 -8.95
C GLY A 38 -12.02 15.61 -10.09
N GLY A 39 -10.96 15.70 -10.90
CA GLY A 39 -10.97 16.52 -12.12
C GLY A 39 -11.93 15.99 -13.19
N LYS A 40 -12.01 14.67 -13.39
CA LYS A 40 -12.91 14.02 -14.34
C LYS A 40 -14.38 14.06 -13.89
N GLN A 41 -14.65 13.94 -12.59
CA GLN A 41 -16.00 14.09 -12.04
C GLN A 41 -16.57 15.51 -12.20
N CYS A 42 -15.70 16.54 -12.25
CA CYS A 42 -16.13 17.89 -12.60
C CYS A 42 -16.51 18.06 -14.09
N GLU A 43 -15.94 17.24 -14.98
CA GLU A 43 -16.21 17.33 -16.43
C GLU A 43 -17.36 16.42 -16.89
N LEU A 44 -17.66 15.34 -16.16
CA LEU A 44 -18.75 14.42 -16.47
C LEU A 44 -19.36 13.87 -15.18
N ASN A 45 -20.70 13.87 -15.07
CA ASN A 45 -21.50 13.13 -14.09
C ASN A 45 -21.19 11.62 -14.12
N ALA A 46 -20.00 11.20 -13.68
CA ALA A 46 -19.47 9.88 -13.96
C ALA A 46 -19.83 8.90 -12.85
N GLN A 47 -21.00 8.29 -13.04
CA GLN A 47 -21.46 7.06 -12.43
C GLN A 47 -20.49 5.90 -12.79
N HIS A 48 -19.37 5.79 -12.08
CA HIS A 48 -18.52 4.58 -12.13
C HIS A 48 -18.43 3.97 -10.73
N HIS A 49 -19.41 3.10 -10.45
CA HIS A 49 -19.26 2.05 -9.46
C HIS A 49 -18.30 1.02 -10.04
N ASP A 50 -17.10 0.87 -9.49
CA ASP A 50 -16.25 -0.26 -9.85
C ASP A 50 -15.48 -0.76 -8.63
N ASP A 51 -15.90 -1.94 -8.16
CA ASP A 51 -15.19 -2.83 -7.23
C ASP A 51 -13.87 -3.37 -7.84
N GLY A 52 -13.46 -2.86 -9.00
CA GLY A 52 -12.15 -3.04 -9.64
C GLY A 52 -11.41 -1.72 -9.90
N SER A 53 -11.81 -0.60 -9.28
CA SER A 53 -11.18 0.70 -9.51
C SER A 53 -9.73 0.74 -9.01
N LEU A 54 -8.89 1.49 -9.72
CA LEU A 54 -7.49 1.72 -9.34
C LEU A 54 -7.36 2.23 -7.89
N ALA A 55 -8.33 3.01 -7.40
CA ALA A 55 -8.41 3.43 -6.00
C ALA A 55 -8.46 2.25 -5.01
N LEU A 56 -9.28 1.22 -5.29
CA LEU A 56 -9.36 0.03 -4.45
C LEU A 56 -8.05 -0.78 -4.47
N CYS A 57 -7.42 -0.90 -5.65
CA CYS A 57 -6.12 -1.55 -5.79
C CYS A 57 -5.03 -0.83 -5.00
N LEU A 58 -4.99 0.51 -5.07
CA LEU A 58 -4.04 1.34 -4.32
C LEU A 58 -4.25 1.21 -2.81
N ARG A 59 -5.50 1.27 -2.34
CA ARG A 59 -5.82 1.09 -0.92
C ARG A 59 -5.39 -0.28 -0.40
N ARG A 60 -5.67 -1.37 -1.14
CA ARG A 60 -5.26 -2.73 -0.75
C ARG A 60 -3.73 -2.87 -0.73
N ALA A 61 -3.04 -2.29 -1.71
CA ALA A 61 -1.58 -2.31 -1.76
C ALA A 61 -0.96 -1.54 -0.59
N MET A 62 -1.53 -0.38 -0.22
CA MET A 62 -1.09 0.38 0.96
C MET A 62 -1.29 -0.41 2.25
N GLN A 63 -2.48 -1.00 2.43
CA GLN A 63 -2.77 -1.81 3.61
C GLN A 63 -1.79 -2.99 3.73
N ALA A 64 -1.53 -3.70 2.63
CA ALA A 64 -0.55 -4.80 2.63
C ALA A 64 0.88 -4.33 2.95
N ALA A 65 1.28 -3.16 2.47
CA ALA A 65 2.59 -2.59 2.77
C ALA A 65 2.72 -2.17 4.25
N ASP A 66 1.71 -1.49 4.79
CA ASP A 66 1.68 -1.08 6.19
C ASP A 66 1.66 -2.30 7.14
N GLU A 67 0.86 -3.33 6.84
CA GLU A 67 0.82 -4.59 7.60
C GLU A 67 2.18 -5.31 7.60
N LEU A 68 2.90 -5.29 6.47
CA LEU A 68 4.20 -5.93 6.35
C LEU A 68 5.30 -5.14 7.09
N ILE A 69 5.23 -3.81 7.07
CA ILE A 69 6.12 -2.95 7.87
C ILE A 69 5.92 -3.26 9.36
N GLU A 70 4.68 -3.23 9.86
CA GLU A 70 4.35 -3.51 11.27
C GLU A 70 4.81 -4.92 11.67
N ALA A 71 4.53 -5.93 10.84
CA ALA A 71 4.93 -7.31 11.09
C ALA A 71 6.46 -7.47 11.11
N SER A 72 7.20 -6.66 10.36
CA SER A 72 8.65 -6.68 10.35
C SER A 72 9.22 -6.05 11.63
N GLU A 73 8.69 -4.94 12.14
CA GLU A 73 9.23 -4.20 13.30
C GLU A 73 9.37 -5.03 14.58
N GLY A 74 8.52 -6.05 14.76
CA GLY A 74 8.59 -6.98 15.90
C GLY A 74 9.75 -7.98 15.90
N VAL A 75 10.47 -8.14 14.78
CA VAL A 75 11.47 -9.22 14.60
C VAL A 75 12.87 -8.85 15.11
N GLY A 76 13.14 -7.57 15.42
CA GLY A 76 14.44 -7.08 15.91
C GLY A 76 14.54 -6.83 17.42
N LYS A 77 13.50 -7.10 18.21
CA LYS A 77 13.43 -6.78 19.66
C LYS A 77 13.59 -7.99 20.59
N ARG A 78 14.30 -9.05 20.18
CA ARG A 78 14.60 -10.22 21.05
C ARG A 78 16.09 -10.47 21.17
#